data_AF-A0A938CYW7-F1
#
_entry.id   AF-A0A938CYW7-F1
#
_cell.length_a   1.000
_cell.length_b   1.000
_cell.length_c   1.000
_cell.angle_alpha   90.00
_cell.angle_beta   90.00
_cell.angle_gamma   90.00
#
_symmetry.space_group_name_H-M   'P 1'
#
loop_
_entity.id
_entity.type
_entity.pdbx_description
1 polymer ?
#
loop_
_entity_poly.entity_id
_entity_poly.type
_entity_poly.pdbx_seq_one_letter_code
_entity_poly.pdbx_strand_id
1 'polypeptide(L)'
;MLKVRYLFSEDPLAHDEDDEVETPAPGRFCTWYDVAKQYEDLCALAAELRRVAELPPAERAAIEAEVAARNAGSGRAGTDARARAQGPLTLAELVRVEEAIATLDLAPMMRRQPVCAITRDVSPQHVLDEVFAAIEELERVLAPRRPLTSDKWLFRCFTHTLDRRMMVLITRTEGYTPPKFFSLNLNVATLLSPEFVAFDNALGSGVRGTIMVELSLVDVFSDMGAYAFARDFVRDRGYKVCIDGLSCFTASFVDRAVAERDWDRDAVLARFEAELIVRVEARR
;
A
#
# COMPACT_ATOMS: atom_id res chain seq x y z
N MET A 1 23.06 -2.55 4.49
CA MET A 1 22.07 -3.09 3.53
C MET A 1 20.62 -2.90 3.95
N LEU A 2 20.21 -3.16 5.20
CA LEU A 2 18.80 -3.13 5.64
C LEU A 2 18.01 -1.84 5.30
N LYS A 3 18.63 -0.65 5.36
CA LYS A 3 17.89 0.63 5.29
C LYS A 3 17.43 1.03 3.88
N VAL A 4 18.20 0.68 2.84
CA VAL A 4 17.75 0.90 1.45
C VAL A 4 16.83 -0.22 1.01
N ARG A 5 17.07 -1.48 1.42
CA ARG A 5 16.08 -2.55 1.23
C ARG A 5 14.73 -2.23 1.86
N TYR A 6 14.72 -1.48 2.96
CA TYR A 6 13.47 -1.00 3.57
C TYR A 6 12.67 -0.03 2.68
N LEU A 7 13.36 0.88 1.97
CA LEU A 7 12.71 1.78 1.01
C LEU A 7 12.06 1.04 -0.16
N PHE A 8 12.56 -0.16 -0.46
CA PHE A 8 12.05 -1.05 -1.48
C PHE A 8 11.52 -2.35 -0.86
N SER A 9 11.10 -2.36 0.41
CA SER A 9 10.60 -3.58 1.07
C SER A 9 9.28 -4.05 0.47
N GLU A 10 8.68 -3.18 -0.31
CA GLU A 10 7.50 -3.43 -1.11
C GLU A 10 7.88 -3.89 -2.54
N ASP A 11 9.12 -3.85 -2.99
CA ASP A 11 9.49 -4.31 -4.34
C ASP A 11 9.82 -5.82 -4.32
N PRO A 12 9.10 -6.69 -5.06
CA PRO A 12 9.41 -8.12 -5.14
C PRO A 12 10.83 -8.40 -5.66
N LEU A 13 11.42 -7.48 -6.44
CA LEU A 13 12.79 -7.57 -6.93
C LEU A 13 13.84 -7.19 -5.86
N ALA A 14 13.41 -6.68 -4.70
CA ALA A 14 14.30 -6.29 -3.61
C ALA A 14 14.57 -7.39 -2.57
N HIS A 15 13.86 -8.52 -2.70
CA HIS A 15 13.88 -9.63 -1.75
C HIS A 15 14.72 -10.81 -2.24
N ASP A 16 15.93 -10.56 -2.75
CA ASP A 16 16.93 -11.63 -2.92
C ASP A 16 17.77 -11.77 -1.64
N GLU A 17 17.46 -12.76 -0.81
CA GLU A 17 18.24 -13.11 0.39
C GLU A 17 19.62 -13.66 0.00
N ASP A 18 20.60 -12.78 -0.20
CA ASP A 18 22.02 -13.12 -0.12
C ASP A 18 22.60 -12.48 1.16
N ASP A 19 22.38 -13.13 2.30
CA ASP A 19 23.22 -12.90 3.47
C ASP A 19 24.47 -13.80 3.36
N GLU A 20 25.63 -13.19 3.64
CA GLU A 20 26.92 -13.82 4.02
C GLU A 20 28.08 -14.02 3.03
N VAL A 21 28.11 -13.44 1.81
CA VAL A 21 29.36 -13.51 1.00
C VAL A 21 29.94 -12.13 0.66
N GLU A 22 31.15 -11.86 1.16
CA GLU A 22 31.97 -10.65 0.90
C GLU A 22 32.47 -10.53 -0.56
N THR A 23 32.17 -11.48 -1.43
CA THR A 23 32.50 -11.38 -2.85
C THR A 23 31.35 -10.81 -3.68
N PRO A 24 31.64 -9.99 -4.71
CA PRO A 24 30.62 -9.46 -5.61
C PRO A 24 30.05 -10.59 -6.48
N ALA A 25 28.99 -11.24 -6.03
CA ALA A 25 28.19 -12.15 -6.84
C ALA A 25 27.09 -11.36 -7.59
N PRO A 26 26.76 -11.74 -8.83
CA PRO A 26 25.66 -11.15 -9.59
C PRO A 26 24.32 -11.59 -8.97
N GLY A 27 23.55 -10.63 -8.44
CA GLY A 27 22.31 -10.86 -7.68
C GLY A 27 22.04 -9.84 -6.55
N ARG A 28 22.99 -8.95 -6.25
CA ARG A 28 22.81 -7.94 -5.19
C ARG A 28 21.76 -6.88 -5.54
N PHE A 29 20.76 -6.74 -4.67
CA PHE A 29 19.73 -5.69 -4.68
C PHE A 29 20.27 -4.26 -4.86
N CYS A 30 21.42 -3.94 -4.26
CA CYS A 30 22.09 -2.65 -4.49
C CYS A 30 23.61 -2.80 -4.40
N THR A 31 24.32 -1.99 -5.19
CA THR A 31 25.78 -1.84 -5.10
C THR A 31 26.10 -0.40 -4.71
N TRP A 32 26.87 -0.22 -3.64
CA TRP A 32 27.28 1.10 -3.18
C TRP A 32 28.65 1.45 -3.74
N TYR A 33 28.77 2.69 -4.22
CA TYR A 33 30.04 3.26 -4.65
C TYR A 33 30.37 4.44 -3.74
N ASP A 34 31.50 4.37 -3.06
CA ASP A 34 32.10 5.54 -2.42
C ASP A 34 32.73 6.41 -3.51
N VAL A 35 32.04 7.48 -3.91
CA VAL A 35 32.47 8.37 -5.01
C VAL A 35 33.88 8.94 -4.79
N ALA A 36 34.32 9.10 -3.54
CA ALA A 36 35.66 9.61 -3.26
C ALA A 36 36.77 8.59 -3.58
N LYS A 37 36.44 7.30 -3.70
CA LYS A 37 37.40 6.20 -3.86
C LYS A 37 37.14 5.29 -5.07
N GLN A 38 35.89 5.22 -5.52
CA GLN A 38 35.38 4.25 -6.48
C GLN A 38 34.68 4.94 -7.66
N TYR A 39 35.13 6.15 -7.99
CA TYR A 39 34.58 6.94 -9.08
C TYR A 39 34.69 6.22 -10.43
N GLU A 40 35.84 5.62 -10.72
CA GLU A 40 36.08 4.88 -11.96
C GLU A 40 35.19 3.64 -12.10
N ASP A 41 34.96 2.91 -11.00
CA ASP A 41 34.07 1.74 -10.99
C ASP A 41 32.61 2.14 -11.27
N LEU A 42 32.17 3.27 -10.71
CA LEU A 42 30.85 3.84 -10.99
C LEU A 42 30.73 4.27 -12.45
N CYS A 43 31.77 4.89 -13.02
CA CYS A 43 31.81 5.30 -14.43
C CYS A 43 31.78 4.08 -15.36
N ALA A 44 32.49 3.01 -15.02
CA ALA A 44 32.48 1.76 -15.78
C ALA A 44 31.08 1.11 -15.77
N LEU A 45 30.40 1.09 -14.62
CA LEU A 45 29.01 0.62 -14.53
C LEU A 45 28.07 1.46 -15.40
N ALA A 46 28.17 2.79 -15.34
CA ALA A 46 27.34 3.69 -16.14
C ALA A 46 27.57 3.50 -17.64
N ALA A 47 28.82 3.28 -18.07
CA ALA A 47 29.16 2.96 -19.45
C ALA A 47 28.56 1.62 -19.90
N GLU A 48 28.58 0.61 -19.03
CA GLU A 48 27.99 -0.70 -19.34
C GLU A 48 26.46 -0.65 -19.41
N LEU A 49 25.79 0.05 -18.49
CA LEU A 49 24.35 0.25 -18.53
C LEU A 49 23.91 0.99 -19.81
N ARG A 50 24.69 1.98 -20.23
CA ARG A 50 24.46 2.68 -21.49
C ARG A 50 24.64 1.74 -22.69
N ARG A 51 25.69 0.92 -22.70
CA ARG A 51 25.92 -0.07 -23.75
C ARG A 51 24.74 -1.04 -23.87
N VAL A 52 24.22 -1.56 -22.75
CA VAL A 52 23.04 -2.44 -22.72
C VAL A 52 21.79 -1.71 -23.22
N ALA A 53 21.60 -0.43 -22.84
CA ALA A 53 20.49 0.39 -23.31
C ALA A 53 20.57 0.73 -24.82
N GLU A 54 21.73 0.59 -25.45
CA GLU A 54 21.93 0.80 -26.88
C GLU A 54 21.76 -0.49 -27.72
N LEU A 55 21.64 -1.67 -27.08
CA LEU A 55 21.46 -2.96 -27.77
C LEU A 55 20.06 -3.11 -28.44
N PRO A 56 19.90 -3.95 -29.48
CA PRO A 56 18.58 -4.26 -30.04
C PRO A 56 17.61 -4.83 -28.98
N PRO A 57 16.28 -4.57 -29.07
CA PRO A 57 15.30 -5.01 -28.07
C PRO A 57 15.30 -6.51 -27.79
N ALA A 58 15.58 -7.35 -28.80
CA ALA A 58 15.64 -8.81 -28.64
C ALA A 58 16.83 -9.27 -27.79
N GLU A 59 17.97 -8.59 -27.88
CA GLU A 59 19.17 -8.90 -27.09
C GLU A 59 19.04 -8.36 -25.67
N ARG A 60 18.41 -7.20 -25.48
CA ARG A 60 18.03 -6.70 -24.14
C ARG A 60 17.11 -7.67 -23.42
N ALA A 61 16.06 -8.13 -24.09
CA ALA A 61 15.12 -9.10 -23.52
C ALA A 61 15.79 -10.44 -23.14
N ALA A 62 16.81 -10.88 -23.89
CA ALA A 62 17.57 -12.08 -23.56
C ALA A 62 18.42 -11.90 -22.30
N ILE A 63 19.09 -10.74 -22.14
CA ILE A 63 19.87 -10.40 -20.95
C ILE A 63 18.93 -10.27 -19.72
N GLU A 64 17.79 -9.60 -19.86
CA GLU A 64 16.78 -9.46 -18.81
C GLU A 64 16.19 -10.82 -18.39
N ALA A 65 15.93 -11.71 -19.35
CA ALA A 65 15.45 -13.06 -19.09
C ALA A 65 16.50 -13.92 -18.38
N GLU A 66 17.78 -13.79 -18.73
CA GLU A 66 18.89 -14.49 -18.06
C GLU A 66 19.06 -14.01 -16.61
N VAL A 67 18.93 -12.71 -16.36
CA VAL A 67 18.96 -12.12 -15.01
C VAL A 67 17.74 -12.57 -14.20
N ALA A 68 16.55 -12.57 -14.79
CA ALA A 68 15.33 -13.03 -14.12
C ALA A 68 15.36 -14.54 -13.79
N ALA A 69 15.95 -15.37 -14.66
CA ALA A 69 16.11 -16.81 -14.42
C ALA A 69 17.08 -17.11 -13.27
N ARG A 70 18.09 -16.27 -13.06
CA ARG A 70 19.03 -16.40 -11.93
C ARG A 70 18.40 -16.06 -10.58
N ASN A 71 17.43 -15.15 -10.54
CA ASN A 71 16.83 -14.67 -9.28
C ASN A 71 15.65 -15.54 -8.78
N ALA A 72 15.31 -16.65 -9.46
CA ALA A 72 14.16 -17.49 -9.12
C ALA A 72 14.32 -18.37 -7.85
N GLY A 73 15.39 -18.18 -7.06
CA GLY A 73 15.83 -19.11 -6.01
C GLY A 73 15.31 -18.91 -4.58
N SER A 74 14.64 -17.80 -4.22
CA SER A 74 14.19 -17.54 -2.84
C SER A 74 12.66 -17.30 -2.75
N GLY A 75 12.04 -17.69 -1.64
CA GLY A 75 10.62 -18.10 -1.58
C GLY A 75 9.64 -17.21 -0.82
N ARG A 76 8.39 -17.15 -1.33
CA ARG A 76 7.10 -16.98 -0.60
C ARG A 76 6.02 -17.81 -1.30
N ALA A 77 5.88 -19.07 -0.90
CA ALA A 77 5.43 -20.17 -1.79
C ALA A 77 3.93 -20.23 -2.18
N GLY A 78 3.05 -19.32 -1.77
CA GLY A 78 1.61 -19.43 -2.02
C GLY A 78 1.12 -18.66 -3.26
N THR A 79 1.23 -17.34 -3.19
CA THR A 79 0.79 -16.40 -4.24
C THR A 79 1.88 -16.20 -5.30
N ASP A 80 3.16 -16.18 -4.90
CA ASP A 80 4.27 -16.05 -5.84
C ASP A 80 4.40 -17.27 -6.73
N ALA A 81 4.04 -18.48 -6.28
CA ALA A 81 4.10 -19.67 -7.13
C ALA A 81 3.17 -19.53 -8.35
N ARG A 82 1.99 -18.93 -8.15
CA ARG A 82 1.03 -18.66 -9.23
C ARG A 82 1.46 -17.50 -10.11
N ALA A 83 1.95 -16.41 -9.52
CA ALA A 83 2.51 -15.28 -10.26
C ALA A 83 3.72 -15.72 -11.12
N ARG A 84 4.61 -16.54 -10.56
CA ARG A 84 5.78 -17.12 -11.26
C ARG A 84 5.37 -18.07 -12.39
N ALA A 85 4.28 -18.83 -12.23
CA ALA A 85 3.79 -19.75 -13.26
C ALA A 85 2.98 -19.06 -14.36
N GLN A 86 2.27 -17.97 -14.05
CA GLN A 86 1.26 -17.37 -14.94
C GLN A 86 1.66 -15.97 -15.47
N GLY A 87 2.74 -15.38 -14.94
CA GLY A 87 3.23 -14.05 -15.29
C GLY A 87 2.55 -12.92 -14.48
N PRO A 88 3.06 -11.68 -14.58
CA PRO A 88 2.47 -10.52 -13.91
C PRO A 88 1.13 -10.13 -14.54
N LEU A 89 0.28 -9.45 -13.76
CA LEU A 89 -0.98 -8.87 -14.21
C LEU A 89 -0.72 -7.99 -15.43
N THR A 90 -1.58 -8.10 -16.44
CA THR A 90 -1.52 -7.23 -17.63
C THR A 90 -2.63 -6.20 -17.61
N LEU A 91 -2.45 -5.10 -18.33
CA LEU A 91 -3.48 -4.07 -18.50
C LEU A 91 -4.79 -4.66 -19.05
N ALA A 92 -4.71 -5.59 -20.00
CA ALA A 92 -5.90 -6.25 -20.57
C ALA A 92 -6.66 -7.11 -19.54
N GLU A 93 -5.97 -7.66 -18.55
CA GLU A 93 -6.61 -8.35 -17.43
C GLU A 93 -7.18 -7.39 -16.41
N LEU A 94 -6.46 -6.31 -16.10
CA LEU A 94 -6.96 -5.27 -15.23
C LEU A 94 -8.31 -4.72 -15.71
N VAL A 95 -8.42 -4.39 -17.00
CA VAL A 95 -9.70 -3.92 -17.59
C VAL A 95 -10.82 -4.93 -17.38
N ARG A 96 -10.56 -6.22 -17.60
CA ARG A 96 -11.58 -7.28 -17.38
C ARG A 96 -11.96 -7.40 -15.91
N VAL A 97 -11.00 -7.26 -15.00
CA VAL A 97 -11.23 -7.28 -13.55
C VAL A 97 -12.10 -6.10 -13.13
N GLU A 98 -11.82 -4.90 -13.66
CA GLU A 98 -12.59 -3.68 -13.38
C GLU A 98 -14.03 -3.75 -13.91
N GLU A 99 -14.22 -4.32 -15.10
CA GLU A 99 -15.56 -4.59 -15.64
C GLU A 99 -16.33 -5.60 -14.76
N ALA A 100 -15.66 -6.67 -14.32
CA ALA A 100 -16.27 -7.70 -13.49
C ALA A 100 -16.64 -7.17 -12.09
N ILE A 101 -15.75 -6.42 -11.42
CA ILE A 101 -16.02 -5.88 -10.07
C ILE A 101 -17.15 -4.84 -10.06
N ALA A 102 -17.41 -4.17 -11.19
CA ALA A 102 -18.50 -3.21 -11.31
C ALA A 102 -19.89 -3.83 -11.10
N THR A 103 -20.03 -5.14 -11.31
CA THR A 103 -21.30 -5.88 -11.14
C THR A 103 -21.28 -6.88 -9.99
N LEU A 104 -20.09 -7.19 -9.46
CA LEU A 104 -19.93 -8.12 -8.35
C LEU A 104 -20.53 -7.54 -7.05
N ASP A 105 -21.20 -8.40 -6.29
CA ASP A 105 -21.54 -8.15 -4.89
C ASP A 105 -20.29 -8.33 -4.02
N LEU A 106 -19.80 -7.23 -3.45
CA LEU A 106 -18.61 -7.22 -2.60
C LEU A 106 -18.90 -7.55 -1.13
N ALA A 107 -20.16 -7.59 -0.70
CA ALA A 107 -20.51 -7.81 0.69
C ALA A 107 -19.86 -9.07 1.31
N PRO A 108 -19.83 -10.23 0.63
CA PRO A 108 -19.25 -11.45 1.21
C PRO A 108 -17.71 -11.39 1.33
N MET A 109 -17.07 -10.44 0.66
CA MET A 109 -15.61 -10.28 0.57
C MET A 109 -15.12 -9.24 1.57
N MET A 110 -16.03 -8.51 2.21
CA MET A 110 -15.67 -7.55 3.26
C MET A 110 -15.25 -8.28 4.53
N ARG A 111 -14.17 -7.80 5.14
CA ARG A 111 -13.63 -8.27 6.41
C ARG A 111 -13.49 -7.11 7.38
N ARG A 112 -13.27 -7.48 8.64
CA ARG A 112 -13.06 -6.56 9.75
C ARG A 112 -11.85 -7.01 10.54
N GLN A 113 -10.96 -6.10 10.85
CA GLN A 113 -9.85 -6.35 11.75
C GLN A 113 -9.97 -5.42 12.96
N PRO A 114 -10.13 -5.96 14.18
CA PRO A 114 -10.23 -5.14 15.37
C PRO A 114 -8.90 -4.44 15.66
N VAL A 115 -8.97 -3.14 15.94
CA VAL A 115 -7.85 -2.32 16.39
C VAL A 115 -8.04 -2.04 17.88
N CYS A 116 -7.03 -2.38 18.67
CA CYS A 116 -7.09 -2.26 20.13
C CYS A 116 -5.98 -1.35 20.67
N ALA A 117 -6.33 -0.50 21.63
CA ALA A 117 -5.38 0.24 22.44
C ALA A 117 -4.80 -0.67 23.53
N ILE A 118 -3.48 -0.64 23.70
CA ILE A 118 -2.78 -1.35 24.77
C ILE A 118 -2.12 -0.29 25.65
N THR A 119 -2.64 -0.13 26.88
CA THR A 119 -2.06 0.72 27.91
C THR A 119 -1.31 -0.15 28.94
N ARG A 120 -0.40 0.45 29.71
CA ARG A 120 0.28 -0.28 30.78
C ARG A 120 -0.76 -0.70 31.82
N ASP A 121 -0.74 -1.98 32.18
CA ASP A 121 -1.53 -2.60 33.25
C ASP A 121 -3.04 -2.79 32.99
N VAL A 122 -3.51 -2.65 31.74
CA VAL A 122 -4.91 -2.95 31.37
C VAL A 122 -4.95 -3.93 30.19
N SER A 123 -5.99 -4.78 30.15
CA SER A 123 -6.27 -5.63 29.00
C SER A 123 -6.50 -4.78 27.73
N PRO A 124 -6.12 -5.28 26.53
CA PRO A 124 -6.35 -4.57 25.28
C PRO A 124 -7.81 -4.09 25.15
N GLN A 125 -7.99 -2.81 24.88
CA GLN A 125 -9.32 -2.19 24.72
C GLN A 125 -9.60 -1.97 23.24
N HIS A 126 -10.74 -2.47 22.75
CA HIS A 126 -11.17 -2.24 21.37
C HIS A 126 -11.44 -0.75 21.12
N VAL A 127 -10.94 -0.24 20.01
CA VAL A 127 -11.01 1.19 19.62
C VAL A 127 -11.89 1.35 18.38
N LEU A 128 -11.58 0.60 17.33
CA LEU A 128 -12.29 0.61 16.05
C LEU A 128 -12.06 -0.70 15.30
N ASP A 129 -12.78 -0.89 14.21
CA ASP A 129 -12.53 -1.98 13.26
C ASP A 129 -12.00 -1.43 11.93
N GLU A 130 -10.90 -1.96 11.42
CA GLU A 130 -10.50 -1.73 10.05
C GLU A 130 -11.37 -2.54 9.10
N VAL A 131 -11.99 -1.86 8.14
CA VAL A 131 -12.84 -2.47 7.13
C VAL A 131 -12.06 -2.56 5.82
N PHE A 132 -11.89 -3.78 5.32
CA PHE A 132 -11.12 -4.05 4.11
C PHE A 132 -11.76 -5.15 3.26
N ALA A 133 -11.46 -5.17 1.96
CA ALA A 133 -11.82 -6.26 1.07
C ALA A 133 -10.75 -7.36 1.14
N ALA A 134 -11.17 -8.62 1.32
CA ALA A 134 -10.28 -9.78 1.29
C ALA A 134 -9.72 -10.00 -0.12
N ILE A 135 -8.55 -9.43 -0.41
CA ILE A 135 -7.95 -9.46 -1.75
C ILE A 135 -7.74 -10.89 -2.26
N GLU A 136 -7.31 -11.83 -1.43
CA GLU A 136 -7.14 -13.23 -1.84
C GLU A 136 -8.45 -13.91 -2.26
N GLU A 137 -9.58 -13.55 -1.64
CA GLU A 137 -10.90 -14.04 -2.03
C GLU A 137 -11.39 -13.36 -3.30
N LEU A 138 -11.15 -12.05 -3.40
CA LEU A 138 -11.47 -11.26 -4.58
C LEU A 138 -10.70 -11.74 -5.81
N GLU A 139 -9.41 -12.07 -5.66
CA GLU A 139 -8.55 -12.67 -6.69
C GLU A 139 -9.08 -14.02 -7.16
N ARG A 140 -9.58 -14.87 -6.25
CA ARG A 140 -10.17 -16.17 -6.62
C ARG A 140 -11.38 -16.03 -7.52
N VAL A 141 -12.14 -14.95 -7.37
CA VAL A 141 -13.35 -14.67 -8.17
C VAL A 141 -13.00 -13.91 -9.46
N LEU A 142 -12.21 -12.84 -9.36
CA LEU A 142 -11.99 -11.88 -10.45
C LEU A 142 -10.76 -12.19 -11.30
N ALA A 143 -9.73 -12.78 -10.72
CA ALA A 143 -8.44 -12.97 -11.37
C ALA A 143 -7.90 -14.41 -11.22
N PRO A 144 -8.65 -15.44 -11.67
CA PRO A 144 -8.26 -16.84 -11.53
C PRO A 144 -7.10 -17.25 -12.46
N ARG A 145 -6.44 -16.31 -13.14
CA ARG A 145 -5.33 -16.59 -14.04
C ARG A 145 -4.05 -15.88 -13.67
N ARG A 146 -4.10 -14.76 -12.95
CA ARG A 146 -2.93 -14.01 -12.51
C ARG A 146 -3.32 -13.28 -11.23
N PRO A 147 -2.50 -13.32 -10.16
CA PRO A 147 -2.79 -12.56 -8.96
C PRO A 147 -2.92 -11.06 -9.27
N LEU A 148 -3.90 -10.38 -8.68
CA LEU A 148 -4.05 -8.93 -8.81
C LEU A 148 -2.85 -8.22 -8.21
N THR A 149 -2.29 -8.79 -7.14
CA THR A 149 -1.11 -8.29 -6.44
C THR A 149 0.22 -8.55 -7.16
N SER A 150 0.22 -9.22 -8.32
CA SER A 150 1.45 -9.56 -9.05
C SER A 150 2.12 -8.38 -9.75
N ASP A 151 1.38 -7.29 -10.01
CA ASP A 151 1.94 -6.01 -10.45
C ASP A 151 1.40 -4.90 -9.55
N LYS A 152 2.29 -4.23 -8.82
CA LYS A 152 1.90 -3.24 -7.81
C LYS A 152 1.27 -1.98 -8.38
N TRP A 153 1.69 -1.56 -9.58
CA TRP A 153 1.16 -0.35 -10.20
C TRP A 153 -0.24 -0.59 -10.75
N LEU A 154 -0.44 -1.72 -11.41
CA LEU A 154 -1.77 -2.12 -11.88
C LEU A 154 -2.69 -2.44 -10.72
N PHE A 155 -2.19 -3.05 -9.64
CA PHE A 155 -2.96 -3.22 -8.41
C PHE A 155 -3.36 -1.87 -7.81
N ARG A 156 -2.46 -0.89 -7.77
CA ARG A 156 -2.80 0.46 -7.30
C ARG A 156 -3.90 1.09 -8.17
N CYS A 157 -3.80 0.98 -9.50
CA CYS A 157 -4.88 1.42 -10.40
C CYS A 157 -6.21 0.75 -10.03
N PHE A 158 -6.20 -0.58 -9.82
CA PHE A 158 -7.37 -1.34 -9.39
C PHE A 158 -7.95 -0.85 -8.05
N THR A 159 -7.12 -0.45 -7.09
CA THR A 159 -7.62 0.01 -5.79
C THR A 159 -8.51 1.25 -5.89
N HIS A 160 -8.33 2.13 -6.88
CA HIS A 160 -9.26 3.25 -7.10
C HIS A 160 -10.67 2.77 -7.46
N THR A 161 -10.76 1.73 -8.29
CA THR A 161 -12.03 1.10 -8.64
C THR A 161 -12.62 0.37 -7.43
N LEU A 162 -11.79 -0.32 -6.65
CA LEU A 162 -12.21 -0.98 -5.41
C LEU A 162 -12.77 0.01 -4.38
N ASP A 163 -12.11 1.15 -4.15
CA ASP A 163 -12.55 2.21 -3.23
C ASP A 163 -13.98 2.65 -3.54
N ARG A 164 -14.26 2.96 -4.81
CA ARG A 164 -15.58 3.37 -5.27
C ARG A 164 -16.64 2.32 -4.95
N ARG A 165 -16.32 1.04 -5.15
CA ARG A 165 -17.24 -0.07 -4.86
C ARG A 165 -17.45 -0.24 -3.36
N MET A 166 -16.40 -0.10 -2.55
CA MET A 166 -16.50 -0.15 -1.09
C MET A 166 -17.37 0.99 -0.54
N MET A 167 -17.18 2.23 -1.01
CA MET A 167 -17.99 3.38 -0.59
C MET A 167 -19.49 3.18 -0.91
N VAL A 168 -19.82 2.64 -2.08
CA VAL A 168 -21.21 2.31 -2.46
C VAL A 168 -21.78 1.24 -1.54
N LEU A 169 -21.02 0.20 -1.21
CA LEU A 169 -21.46 -0.87 -0.32
C LEU A 169 -21.76 -0.34 1.09
N ILE A 170 -20.87 0.50 1.63
CA ILE A 170 -21.00 1.08 2.99
C ILE A 170 -22.24 1.96 3.12
N THR A 171 -22.63 2.67 2.05
CA THR A 171 -23.79 3.58 2.08
C THR A 171 -25.12 2.88 1.86
N ARG A 172 -25.15 1.74 1.17
CA ARG A 172 -26.41 1.04 0.85
C ARG A 172 -26.97 0.19 2.00
N THR A 173 -26.17 -0.18 3.00
CA THR A 173 -26.54 -1.01 4.19
C THR A 173 -27.12 -2.40 3.89
N GLU A 174 -27.57 -2.66 2.67
CA GLU A 174 -28.01 -3.97 2.17
C GLU A 174 -26.79 -4.91 2.03
N GLY A 175 -26.80 -6.02 2.75
CA GLY A 175 -25.74 -7.04 2.71
C GLY A 175 -24.51 -6.75 3.58
N TYR A 176 -24.26 -5.49 3.95
CA TYR A 176 -23.17 -5.12 4.85
C TYR A 176 -23.52 -3.91 5.72
N THR A 177 -23.50 -4.10 7.04
CA THR A 177 -23.67 -3.00 8.01
C THR A 177 -22.32 -2.61 8.60
N PRO A 178 -21.74 -1.44 8.30
CA PRO A 178 -20.44 -1.06 8.83
C PRO A 178 -20.44 -0.99 10.37
N PRO A 179 -19.28 -1.22 11.02
CA PRO A 179 -19.11 -1.01 12.46
C PRO A 179 -19.40 0.45 12.85
N LYS A 180 -19.63 0.69 14.15
CA LYS A 180 -19.89 2.05 14.64
C LYS A 180 -18.69 2.97 14.43
N PHE A 181 -17.50 2.51 14.83
CA PHE A 181 -16.22 3.19 14.62
C PHE A 181 -15.38 2.30 13.73
N PHE A 182 -14.96 2.81 12.58
CA PHE A 182 -14.20 2.01 11.63
C PHE A 182 -13.25 2.85 10.80
N SER A 183 -12.27 2.16 10.23
CA SER A 183 -11.33 2.74 9.29
C SER A 183 -11.48 2.16 7.89
N LEU A 184 -11.13 2.97 6.88
CA LEU A 184 -11.14 2.62 5.47
C LEU A 184 -9.83 3.04 4.83
N ASN A 185 -9.19 2.11 4.15
CA ASN A 185 -8.13 2.42 3.22
C ASN A 185 -8.74 3.07 1.97
N LEU A 186 -8.31 4.29 1.64
CA LEU A 186 -8.73 5.01 0.44
C LEU A 186 -7.51 5.67 -0.21
N ASN A 187 -7.58 5.85 -1.53
CA ASN A 187 -6.59 6.64 -2.25
C ASN A 187 -6.91 8.15 -2.14
N VAL A 188 -5.88 9.00 -2.14
CA VAL A 188 -5.96 10.47 -2.21
C VAL A 188 -6.83 10.90 -3.39
N ALA A 189 -6.61 10.30 -4.57
CA ALA A 189 -7.42 10.62 -5.75
C ALA A 189 -8.90 10.25 -5.56
N THR A 190 -9.21 9.21 -4.78
CA THR A 190 -10.58 8.84 -4.43
C THR A 190 -11.22 9.93 -3.57
N LEU A 191 -10.52 10.45 -2.56
CA LEU A 191 -11.04 11.52 -1.69
C LEU A 191 -11.41 12.80 -2.45
N LEU A 192 -10.71 13.05 -3.56
CA LEU A 192 -10.92 14.20 -4.43
C LEU A 192 -11.96 13.95 -5.53
N SER A 193 -12.57 12.76 -5.57
CA SER A 193 -13.46 12.36 -6.64
C SER A 193 -14.92 12.76 -6.38
N PRO A 194 -15.74 12.93 -7.44
CA PRO A 194 -17.18 13.15 -7.29
C PRO A 194 -17.89 12.01 -6.55
N GLU A 195 -17.40 10.78 -6.68
CA GLU A 195 -17.96 9.62 -5.99
C GLU A 195 -17.76 9.71 -4.47
N PHE A 196 -16.65 10.27 -4.00
CA PHE A 196 -16.48 10.53 -2.58
C PHE A 196 -17.44 11.60 -2.07
N VAL A 197 -17.71 12.66 -2.86
CA VAL A 197 -18.72 13.67 -2.50
C VAL A 197 -20.11 13.03 -2.40
N ALA A 198 -20.46 12.13 -3.32
CA ALA A 198 -21.71 11.38 -3.27
C ALA A 198 -21.79 10.46 -2.06
N PHE A 199 -20.69 9.76 -1.73
CA PHE A 199 -20.55 8.95 -0.53
C PHE A 199 -20.76 9.80 0.74
N ASP A 200 -20.06 10.95 0.83
CA ASP A 200 -20.18 11.88 1.95
C ASP A 200 -21.63 12.35 2.13
N ASN A 201 -22.29 12.78 1.06
CA ASN A 201 -23.68 13.24 1.09
C ASN A 201 -24.66 12.15 1.51
N ALA A 202 -24.36 10.89 1.22
CA ALA A 202 -25.19 9.75 1.62
C ALA A 202 -25.05 9.42 3.12
N LEU A 203 -23.96 9.85 3.77
CA LEU A 203 -23.76 9.64 5.20
C LEU A 203 -24.57 10.63 6.05
N GLY A 204 -25.31 10.08 7.02
CA GLY A 204 -26.07 10.88 7.99
C GLY A 204 -25.21 11.83 8.82
N SER A 205 -25.84 12.87 9.37
CA SER A 205 -25.19 13.81 10.28
C SER A 205 -24.69 13.06 11.53
N GLY A 206 -23.38 13.16 11.81
CA GLY A 206 -22.73 12.51 12.96
C GLY A 206 -21.97 11.21 12.65
N VAL A 207 -22.14 10.60 11.47
CA VAL A 207 -21.39 9.38 11.09
C VAL A 207 -19.94 9.69 10.72
N ARG A 208 -19.68 10.84 10.10
CA ARG A 208 -18.33 11.20 9.60
C ARG A 208 -17.27 11.15 10.70
N GLY A 209 -17.61 11.60 11.91
CA GLY A 209 -16.74 11.56 13.08
C GLY A 209 -16.33 10.18 13.56
N THR A 210 -17.00 9.12 13.07
CA THR A 210 -16.72 7.73 13.42
C THR A 210 -15.92 6.99 12.34
N ILE A 211 -15.60 7.66 11.24
CA ILE A 211 -14.85 7.10 10.11
C ILE A 211 -13.43 7.65 10.12
N MET A 212 -12.47 6.74 10.10
CA MET A 212 -11.06 7.03 9.87
C MET A 212 -10.66 6.67 8.44
N VAL A 213 -10.05 7.61 7.73
CA VAL A 213 -9.50 7.40 6.40
C VAL A 213 -8.03 7.10 6.53
N GLU A 214 -7.62 5.91 6.10
CA GLU A 214 -6.22 5.47 6.04
C GLU A 214 -5.68 5.75 4.63
N LEU A 215 -4.60 6.52 4.55
CA LEU A 215 -3.92 6.88 3.31
C LEU A 215 -2.53 6.26 3.30
N SER A 216 -2.21 5.50 2.26
CA SER A 216 -0.89 4.91 2.09
C SER A 216 0.19 5.99 1.95
N LEU A 217 1.30 5.82 2.64
CA LEU A 217 2.47 6.68 2.53
C LEU A 217 2.95 6.88 1.08
N VAL A 218 2.88 5.84 0.24
CA VAL A 218 3.26 5.91 -1.18
C VAL A 218 2.37 6.88 -1.95
N ASP A 219 1.07 6.87 -1.63
CA ASP A 219 0.09 7.75 -2.27
C ASP A 219 0.28 9.20 -1.83
N VAL A 220 0.53 9.42 -0.53
CA VAL A 220 0.90 10.72 0.04
C VAL A 220 2.13 11.33 -0.64
N PHE A 221 3.19 10.53 -0.83
CA PHE A 221 4.42 11.03 -1.47
C PHE A 221 4.29 11.21 -2.98
N SER A 222 3.34 10.54 -3.64
CA SER A 222 3.16 10.69 -5.08
C SER A 222 2.64 12.07 -5.47
N ASP A 223 1.84 12.70 -4.60
CA ASP A 223 1.43 14.10 -4.73
C ASP A 223 1.09 14.69 -3.34
N MET A 224 2.10 15.30 -2.72
CA MET A 224 1.94 15.91 -1.39
C MET A 224 0.98 17.11 -1.39
N GLY A 225 0.82 17.79 -2.52
CA GLY A 225 -0.10 18.93 -2.65
C GLY A 225 -1.55 18.45 -2.68
N ALA A 226 -1.85 17.45 -3.51
CA ALA A 226 -3.16 16.80 -3.54
C ALA A 226 -3.50 16.17 -2.19
N TYR A 227 -2.53 15.52 -1.53
CA TYR A 227 -2.72 15.01 -0.18
C TYR A 227 -3.09 16.09 0.83
N ALA A 228 -2.36 17.22 0.87
CA ALA A 228 -2.65 18.29 1.82
C ALA A 228 -4.08 18.82 1.64
N PHE A 229 -4.49 19.02 0.38
CA PHE A 229 -5.86 19.43 0.06
C PHE A 229 -6.89 18.37 0.45
N ALA A 230 -6.67 17.10 0.10
CA ALA A 230 -7.57 16.00 0.44
C ALA A 230 -7.74 15.82 1.95
N ARG A 231 -6.64 15.91 2.71
CA ARG A 231 -6.61 15.85 4.17
C ARG A 231 -7.48 16.94 4.78
N ASP A 232 -7.29 18.18 4.35
CA ASP A 232 -8.06 19.31 4.89
C ASP A 232 -9.54 19.19 4.48
N PHE A 233 -9.80 18.81 3.23
CA PHE A 233 -11.14 18.58 2.70
C PHE A 233 -11.97 17.55 3.51
N VAL A 234 -11.36 16.42 3.91
CA VAL A 234 -12.06 15.41 4.73
C VAL A 234 -12.09 15.79 6.22
N ARG A 235 -11.05 16.45 6.75
CA ARG A 235 -11.04 16.91 8.14
C ARG A 235 -12.12 17.95 8.41
N ASP A 236 -12.31 18.91 7.50
CA ASP A 236 -13.35 19.94 7.60
C ASP A 236 -14.77 19.36 7.59
N ARG A 237 -14.93 18.14 7.08
CA ARG A 237 -16.19 17.37 7.09
C ARG A 237 -16.33 16.49 8.32
N GLY A 238 -15.31 16.40 9.16
CA GLY A 238 -15.33 15.66 10.42
C GLY A 238 -14.75 14.25 10.35
N TYR A 239 -14.18 13.82 9.21
CA TYR A 239 -13.46 12.54 9.14
C TYR A 239 -12.14 12.60 9.93
N LYS A 240 -11.66 11.43 10.37
CA LYS A 240 -10.30 11.28 10.90
C LYS A 240 -9.37 10.79 9.80
N VAL A 241 -8.08 11.12 9.87
CA VAL A 241 -7.09 10.75 8.84
C VAL A 241 -5.90 10.08 9.50
N CYS A 242 -5.50 8.93 8.98
CA CYS A 242 -4.37 8.10 9.39
C CYS A 242 -3.42 7.95 8.19
N ILE A 243 -2.12 7.95 8.43
CA ILE A 243 -1.14 7.56 7.41
C ILE A 243 -0.71 6.12 7.69
N ASP A 244 -0.94 5.27 6.70
CA ASP A 244 -0.60 3.86 6.76
C ASP A 244 0.74 3.57 6.06
N GLY A 245 1.40 2.48 6.46
CA GLY A 245 2.69 2.05 5.92
C GLY A 245 3.89 2.81 6.48
N LEU A 246 3.75 3.38 7.69
CA LEU A 246 4.87 4.03 8.37
C LEU A 246 5.80 3.01 9.02
N SER A 247 7.08 3.31 8.94
CA SER A 247 8.16 2.54 9.52
C SER A 247 8.97 3.35 10.50
N CYS A 248 9.83 2.69 11.27
CA CYS A 248 10.79 3.39 12.11
C CYS A 248 11.70 4.35 11.33
N PHE A 249 11.87 4.15 10.02
CA PHE A 249 12.64 5.03 9.13
C PHE A 249 11.78 6.10 8.47
N THR A 250 10.55 5.79 8.03
CA THR A 250 9.69 6.76 7.37
C THR A 250 9.02 7.71 8.36
N ALA A 251 8.86 7.28 9.62
CA ALA A 251 8.31 8.09 10.70
C ALA A 251 9.17 9.29 11.10
N SER A 252 10.44 9.39 10.66
CA SER A 252 11.26 10.60 10.83
C SER A 252 11.06 11.64 9.72
N PHE A 253 10.44 11.25 8.60
CA PHE A 253 10.11 12.15 7.49
C PHE A 253 8.69 12.72 7.59
N VAL A 254 7.87 12.16 8.47
CA VAL A 254 6.60 12.77 8.87
C VAL A 254 6.90 13.76 9.99
N ASP A 255 6.54 15.03 9.79
CA ASP A 255 6.70 16.05 10.81
C ASP A 255 5.83 15.72 12.02
N ARG A 256 6.47 15.16 13.05
CA ARG A 256 5.80 14.79 14.29
C ARG A 256 5.27 15.99 15.04
N ALA A 257 5.83 17.20 14.89
CA ALA A 257 5.29 18.38 15.55
C ALA A 257 3.94 18.85 14.95
N VAL A 258 3.62 18.41 13.72
CA VAL A 258 2.29 18.56 13.09
C VAL A 258 1.38 17.38 13.43
N ALA A 259 1.93 16.24 13.85
CA ALA A 259 1.21 15.02 14.22
C ALA A 259 1.05 14.76 15.72
N GLU A 260 1.79 15.48 16.59
CA GLU A 260 1.84 15.37 18.06
C GLU A 260 1.19 16.59 18.74
N ARG A 261 0.79 17.61 17.98
CA ARG A 261 0.20 18.84 18.54
C ARG A 261 -1.18 18.63 19.14
N ASP A 262 -1.72 17.43 19.01
CA ASP A 262 -3.06 17.03 19.39
C ASP A 262 -3.02 15.69 20.21
N TRP A 263 -1.82 15.18 20.63
CA TRP A 263 -1.64 13.87 21.30
C TRP A 263 -1.72 14.08 22.81
N ASP A 264 -2.94 14.25 23.31
CA ASP A 264 -3.18 14.20 24.74
C ASP A 264 -3.49 12.76 25.18
N ARG A 265 -2.59 12.24 26.02
CA ARG A 265 -2.55 10.86 26.51
C ARG A 265 -3.79 10.48 27.34
N ASP A 266 -4.48 11.46 27.91
CA ASP A 266 -5.73 11.27 28.64
C ASP A 266 -6.99 11.47 27.77
N ALA A 267 -6.85 12.08 26.57
CA ALA A 267 -7.95 12.32 25.64
C ALA A 267 -8.27 11.10 24.74
N VAL A 268 -7.31 10.22 24.48
CA VAL A 268 -7.52 9.01 23.64
C VAL A 268 -8.62 8.09 24.20
N LEU A 269 -8.83 8.08 25.52
CA LEU A 269 -9.91 7.34 26.17
C LEU A 269 -11.26 8.10 26.23
N ALA A 270 -11.25 9.43 26.02
CA ALA A 270 -12.40 10.28 26.29
C ALA A 270 -12.96 11.01 25.06
N ARG A 271 -12.15 11.37 24.06
CA ARG A 271 -12.56 12.09 22.84
C ARG A 271 -11.60 11.81 21.68
N PHE A 272 -12.12 11.22 20.62
CA PHE A 272 -11.53 11.19 19.28
C PHE A 272 -11.53 12.62 18.68
N GLU A 273 -10.84 13.57 19.29
CA GLU A 273 -10.70 14.94 18.80
C GLU A 273 -9.24 15.14 18.40
N ALA A 274 -9.05 15.18 17.07
CA ALA A 274 -7.78 15.27 16.34
C ALA A 274 -6.84 14.07 16.53
N GLU A 275 -6.40 13.45 15.43
CA GLU A 275 -4.97 13.15 15.17
C GLU A 275 -4.70 12.08 14.12
N LEU A 276 -3.53 12.28 13.50
CA LEU A 276 -2.81 11.34 12.67
C LEU A 276 -2.42 10.11 13.49
N ILE A 277 -3.22 9.04 13.42
CA ILE A 277 -2.81 7.78 14.03
C ILE A 277 -1.72 7.15 13.15
N VAL A 278 -0.61 6.75 13.75
CA VAL A 278 0.47 6.03 13.07
C VAL A 278 0.33 4.56 13.42
N ARG A 279 -0.08 3.74 12.45
CA ARG A 279 -0.11 2.30 12.61
C ARG A 279 1.28 1.74 12.36
N VAL A 280 1.90 1.17 13.41
CA VAL A 280 3.15 0.41 13.29
C VAL A 280 2.79 -1.06 13.28
N GLU A 281 2.90 -1.72 12.12
CA GLU A 281 2.80 -3.18 12.08
C GLU A 281 4.00 -3.80 12.80
N ALA A 282 3.77 -4.38 13.98
CA ALA A 282 4.72 -5.28 14.60
C ALA A 282 4.62 -6.64 13.90
N ARG A 283 5.41 -6.86 12.84
CA ARG A 283 5.62 -8.21 12.30
C ARG A 283 6.42 -9.01 13.33
N ARG A 284 5.84 -10.10 13.83
CA ARG A 284 6.58 -11.18 14.49
C ARG A 284 7.21 -12.09 13.45
#